data_AF-K1RM41-F1
#
_entry.id   AF-K1RM41-F1
#
_cell.length_a   1.000
_cell.length_b   1.000
_cell.length_c   1.000
_cell.angle_alpha   90.00
_cell.angle_beta   90.00
_cell.angle_gamma   90.00
#
_symmetry.space_group_name_H-M   'P 1'
#
loop_
_entity.id
_entity.type
_entity.pdbx_description
1 polymer ?
#
loop_
_entity_poly.entity_id
_entity_poly.type
_entity_poly.pdbx_seq_one_letter_code
_entity_poly.pdbx_strand_id
1 'polypeptide(L)'
;YNASSDASVDDAITLDSFSVSKKVATLSLDFTTTYDLLNYMLNDNRVEKDKFYIGTIDSNDDCKISGNFVEPGKKDKIKAKTIKSMTDSNILIVDEQYKVQVEGNVLYTSDNCKIDDDGIVTTAKSDDELSYIVYELE
;
A
#
# COMPACT_ATOMS: atom_id res chain seq x y z
N TYR A 1 -9.66 -16.76 -16.90
CA TYR A 1 -8.52 -17.59 -17.37
C TYR A 1 -7.80 -16.79 -18.44
N ASN A 2 -6.80 -16.01 -18.04
CA ASN A 2 -6.04 -15.12 -18.93
C ASN A 2 -4.99 -15.95 -19.67
N ALA A 3 -5.10 -16.03 -20.99
CA ALA A 3 -4.17 -16.73 -21.87
C ALA A 3 -3.10 -15.74 -22.40
N SER A 4 -2.18 -15.34 -21.52
CA SER A 4 -0.98 -14.58 -21.88
C SER A 4 0.24 -15.40 -21.48
N SER A 5 1.13 -15.66 -22.44
CA SER A 5 2.30 -16.54 -22.32
C SER A 5 3.44 -16.02 -21.43
N ASP A 6 3.25 -14.87 -20.78
CA ASP A 6 4.21 -14.30 -19.82
C ASP A 6 3.80 -14.51 -18.34
N ALA A 7 2.62 -15.08 -18.09
CA ALA A 7 2.16 -15.42 -16.74
C ALA A 7 2.62 -16.83 -16.35
N SER A 8 3.93 -17.01 -16.16
CA SER A 8 4.51 -18.22 -15.57
C SER A 8 4.82 -17.96 -14.10
N VAL A 9 3.79 -17.90 -13.27
CA VAL A 9 3.88 -18.24 -11.85
C VAL A 9 2.55 -18.85 -11.47
N ASP A 10 2.58 -20.09 -10.97
CA ASP A 10 1.40 -20.74 -10.39
C ASP A 10 0.72 -19.78 -9.39
N ASP A 11 -0.60 -19.60 -9.54
CA ASP A 11 -1.50 -18.86 -8.65
C ASP A 11 -0.99 -17.53 -8.06
N ALA A 12 -0.80 -16.51 -8.90
CA ALA A 12 -0.42 -15.14 -8.46
C ALA A 12 -1.46 -14.47 -7.52
N ILE A 13 -2.72 -14.89 -7.60
CA ILE A 13 -3.84 -14.38 -6.79
C ILE A 13 -4.73 -15.57 -6.42
N THR A 14 -5.04 -15.74 -5.15
CA THR A 14 -5.98 -16.75 -4.65
C THR A 14 -7.17 -16.10 -3.94
N LEU A 15 -8.35 -16.71 -4.07
CA LEU A 15 -9.55 -16.29 -3.34
C LEU A 15 -9.56 -16.96 -1.96
N ASP A 16 -9.35 -16.17 -0.92
CA ASP A 16 -9.45 -16.65 0.46
C ASP A 16 -10.93 -16.84 0.86
N SER A 17 -11.74 -15.78 0.71
CA SER A 17 -13.15 -15.83 1.07
C SER A 17 -14.03 -14.86 0.28
N PHE A 18 -15.27 -15.28 0.02
CA PHE A 18 -16.32 -14.44 -0.54
C PHE A 18 -17.60 -14.59 0.26
N SER A 19 -18.07 -13.50 0.86
CA SER A 19 -19.25 -13.46 1.70
C SER A 19 -20.21 -12.37 1.25
N VAL A 20 -21.48 -12.71 1.07
CA VAL A 20 -22.51 -11.76 0.63
C VAL A 20 -23.65 -11.74 1.63
N SER A 21 -23.88 -10.57 2.21
CA SER A 21 -25.07 -10.25 3.01
C SER A 21 -26.02 -9.33 2.21
N LYS A 22 -27.23 -9.08 2.74
CA LYS A 22 -28.22 -8.21 2.07
C LYS A 22 -27.73 -6.78 1.75
N LYS A 23 -26.64 -6.31 2.37
CA LYS A 23 -26.14 -4.92 2.23
C LYS A 23 -24.64 -4.81 1.95
N VAL A 24 -23.88 -5.88 2.13
CA VAL A 24 -22.41 -5.84 2.04
C VAL A 24 -21.94 -7.12 1.36
N ALA A 25 -21.08 -6.97 0.36
CA ALA A 25 -20.25 -8.04 -0.17
C ALA A 25 -18.82 -7.83 0.34
N THR A 26 -18.22 -8.88 0.88
CA THR A 26 -16.82 -8.91 1.32
C THR A 26 -16.07 -9.89 0.45
N LEU A 27 -14.96 -9.42 -0.12
CA LEU A 27 -14.03 -10.20 -0.93
C LEU A 27 -12.65 -10.11 -0.26
N SER A 28 -12.08 -11.27 0.09
CA SER A 28 -10.72 -11.41 0.62
C SER A 28 -9.86 -12.07 -0.45
N LEU A 29 -8.84 -11.38 -0.93
CA LEU A 29 -7.91 -11.85 -1.94
C LEU A 29 -6.53 -11.94 -1.33
N ASP A 30 -5.87 -13.08 -1.54
CA ASP A 30 -4.47 -13.28 -1.19
C ASP A 30 -3.63 -13.11 -2.45
N PHE A 31 -2.56 -12.34 -2.33
CA PHE A 31 -1.61 -12.08 -3.40
C PHE A 31 -0.28 -12.71 -3.05
N THR A 32 0.34 -13.37 -4.03
CA THR A 32 1.65 -14.02 -3.84
C THR A 32 2.76 -12.98 -3.63
N THR A 33 2.66 -11.83 -4.30
CA THR A 33 3.63 -10.73 -4.15
C THR A 33 2.94 -9.35 -4.15
N THR A 34 3.66 -8.34 -3.66
CA THR A 34 3.23 -6.94 -3.78
C THR A 34 3.14 -6.48 -5.24
N TYR A 35 3.95 -7.06 -6.14
CA TYR A 35 3.86 -6.83 -7.58
C TYR A 35 2.53 -7.33 -8.16
N ASP A 36 2.04 -8.49 -7.72
CA ASP A 36 0.75 -9.02 -8.15
C ASP A 36 -0.40 -8.11 -7.69
N LEU A 37 -0.33 -7.63 -6.43
CA LEU A 37 -1.29 -6.66 -5.91
C LEU A 37 -1.26 -5.34 -6.70
N LEU A 38 -0.07 -4.81 -7.00
CA LEU A 38 0.08 -3.60 -7.79
C LEU A 38 -0.58 -3.76 -9.17
N ASN A 39 -0.29 -4.87 -9.86
CA ASN A 39 -0.86 -5.13 -11.18
C ASN A 39 -2.38 -5.30 -11.14
N TYR A 40 -2.91 -5.99 -10.13
CA TYR A 40 -4.34 -6.11 -9.96
C TYR A 40 -5.00 -4.74 -9.75
N MET A 41 -4.44 -3.90 -8.87
CA MET A 41 -4.98 -2.57 -8.60
C MET A 41 -4.99 -1.68 -9.85
N LEU A 42 -3.92 -1.71 -10.65
CA LEU A 42 -3.80 -0.87 -11.84
C LEU A 42 -4.58 -1.39 -13.04
N ASN A 43 -4.57 -2.71 -13.29
CA ASN A 43 -5.11 -3.28 -14.53
C ASN A 43 -6.55 -3.77 -14.38
N ASP A 44 -6.86 -4.45 -13.26
CA ASP A 44 -8.17 -5.05 -13.04
C ASP A 44 -9.10 -4.09 -12.29
N ASN A 45 -8.62 -3.48 -11.21
CA ASN A 45 -9.38 -2.50 -10.44
C ASN A 45 -9.30 -1.08 -11.04
N ARG A 46 -8.42 -0.87 -12.03
CA ARG A 46 -8.27 0.38 -12.80
C ARG A 46 -8.05 1.61 -11.94
N VAL A 47 -7.35 1.45 -10.82
CA VAL A 47 -6.93 2.57 -10.00
C VAL A 47 -5.91 3.40 -10.80
N GLU A 48 -6.06 4.72 -10.75
CA GLU A 48 -5.12 5.62 -11.42
C GLU A 48 -3.73 5.47 -10.77
N LYS A 49 -2.69 5.44 -11.61
CA LYS A 49 -1.32 5.18 -11.15
C LYS A 49 -0.84 6.13 -10.06
N ASP A 50 -1.30 7.39 -10.06
CA ASP A 50 -0.94 8.39 -9.05
C ASP A 50 -1.68 8.21 -7.72
N LYS A 51 -2.61 7.25 -7.64
CA LYS A 51 -3.45 6.95 -6.45
C LYS A 51 -3.11 5.64 -5.75
N PHE A 52 -2.35 4.76 -6.39
CA PHE A 52 -1.92 3.52 -5.78
C PHE A 52 -0.52 3.11 -6.25
N TYR A 53 0.37 2.86 -5.31
CA TYR A 53 1.68 2.26 -5.57
C TYR A 53 2.12 1.42 -4.37
N ILE A 54 2.76 0.28 -4.64
CA ILE A 54 3.44 -0.53 -3.64
C ILE A 54 4.73 -1.08 -4.25
N GLY A 55 5.85 -0.84 -3.57
CA GLY A 55 7.17 -1.23 -4.06
C GLY A 55 8.27 -0.35 -3.46
N THR A 56 9.49 -0.44 -4.00
CA THR A 56 10.61 0.39 -3.53
C THR A 56 10.40 1.87 -3.89
N ILE A 57 10.99 2.76 -3.09
CA ILE A 57 10.94 4.20 -3.37
C ILE A 57 11.66 4.55 -4.67
N ASP A 58 12.75 3.85 -5.00
CA ASP A 58 13.51 4.08 -6.24
C ASP A 58 12.74 3.72 -7.51
N SER A 59 11.85 2.72 -7.45
CA SER A 59 11.01 2.30 -8.59
C SER A 59 9.69 3.08 -8.72
N ASN A 60 9.46 4.07 -7.84
CA ASN A 60 8.28 4.91 -7.88
C ASN A 60 8.44 6.05 -8.90
N ASP A 61 8.17 5.75 -10.17
CA ASP A 61 8.30 6.72 -11.27
C ASP A 61 7.13 7.72 -11.35
N ASP A 62 5.93 7.30 -10.96
CA ASP A 62 4.67 7.99 -11.29
C ASP A 62 4.02 8.72 -10.08
N CYS A 63 4.13 8.20 -8.84
CA CYS A 63 3.46 8.81 -7.68
C CYS A 63 4.27 9.91 -7.02
N LYS A 64 3.62 11.03 -6.68
CA LYS A 64 4.27 12.09 -5.91
C LYS A 64 4.31 11.76 -4.42
N ILE A 65 5.52 11.57 -3.88
CA ILE A 65 5.72 11.57 -2.42
C ILE A 65 5.73 13.02 -1.93
N SER A 66 4.77 13.38 -1.08
CA SER A 66 4.60 14.72 -0.51
C SER A 66 4.09 14.66 0.93
N GLY A 67 3.88 15.82 1.57
CA GLY A 67 3.40 15.88 2.95
C GLY A 67 4.50 15.76 4.03
N ASN A 68 4.04 15.54 5.27
CA ASN A 68 4.90 15.29 6.43
C ASN A 68 4.78 13.83 6.87
N PHE A 69 5.85 13.34 7.48
CA PHE A 69 5.97 11.96 7.92
C PHE A 69 6.35 11.89 9.38
N VAL A 70 5.88 10.85 10.06
CA VAL A 70 6.06 10.60 11.48
C VAL A 70 6.58 9.18 11.66
N GLU A 71 7.63 9.02 12.44
CA GLU A 71 8.13 7.71 12.88
C GLU A 71 7.18 7.15 13.97
N PRO A 72 6.85 5.84 13.95
CA PRO A 72 6.00 5.25 14.98
C PRO A 72 6.43 5.60 16.41
N GLY A 73 5.48 6.07 17.23
CA GLY A 73 5.73 6.46 18.62
C GLY A 73 6.46 7.80 18.81
N LYS A 74 6.84 8.51 17.73
CA LYS A 74 7.46 9.84 17.79
C LYS A 74 6.44 10.94 17.50
N LYS A 75 6.78 12.17 17.88
CA LYS A 75 6.02 13.39 17.57
C LYS A 75 6.67 14.25 16.51
N ASP A 76 7.98 14.09 16.31
CA ASP A 76 8.74 14.88 15.36
C ASP A 76 8.35 14.50 13.94
N LYS A 77 8.20 15.54 13.11
CA LYS A 77 7.80 15.41 11.71
C LYS A 77 9.01 15.61 10.81
N ILE A 78 9.20 14.71 9.86
CA ILE A 78 10.15 14.91 8.75
C ILE A 78 9.40 15.25 7.46
N LYS A 79 10.12 15.79 6.48
CA LYS A 79 9.57 16.17 5.19
C LYS A 79 9.76 15.06 4.17
N ALA A 80 8.89 15.03 3.15
CA ALA A 80 8.98 14.11 2.01
C ALA A 80 10.37 14.04 1.35
N LYS A 81 11.18 15.11 1.39
CA LYS A 81 12.55 15.10 0.84
C LYS A 81 13.43 14.03 1.50
N THR A 82 13.29 13.83 2.81
CA THR A 82 14.05 12.80 3.54
C THR A 82 13.57 11.41 3.14
N ILE A 83 12.26 11.21 3.03
CA ILE A 83 11.68 9.93 2.57
C ILE A 83 12.18 9.57 1.17
N LYS A 84 12.19 10.52 0.24
CA LYS A 84 12.69 10.31 -1.13
C LYS A 84 14.16 9.89 -1.21
N SER A 85 14.96 10.11 -0.17
CA SER A 85 16.36 9.64 -0.13
C SER A 85 16.52 8.22 0.40
N MET A 86 15.44 7.59 0.87
CA MET A 86 15.43 6.21 1.37
C MET A 86 15.14 5.23 0.22
N THR A 87 15.96 5.27 -0.84
CA THR A 87 15.71 4.59 -2.12
C THR A 87 15.46 3.08 -1.99
N ASP A 88 16.13 2.44 -1.03
CA ASP A 88 16.07 0.99 -0.81
C ASP A 88 14.85 0.57 0.03
N SER A 89 14.18 1.51 0.71
CA SER A 89 12.98 1.23 1.49
C SER A 89 11.76 1.04 0.58
N ASN A 90 10.79 0.28 1.05
CA ASN A 90 9.50 0.14 0.40
C ASN A 90 8.55 1.26 0.83
N ILE A 91 7.60 1.58 -0.04
CA ILE A 91 6.52 2.52 0.21
C ILE A 91 5.20 1.97 -0.33
N LEU A 92 4.15 2.03 0.49
CA LEU A 92 2.76 1.91 0.07
C LEU A 92 2.17 3.32 -0.01
N ILE A 93 1.57 3.65 -1.16
CA ILE A 93 0.88 4.90 -1.45
C ILE A 93 -0.56 4.55 -1.80
N VAL A 94 -1.53 5.15 -1.11
CA VAL A 94 -2.96 4.88 -1.33
C VAL A 94 -3.80 6.14 -1.20
N ASP A 95 -4.80 6.26 -2.08
CA ASP A 95 -5.85 7.30 -2.06
C ASP A 95 -7.16 6.80 -1.45
N GLU A 96 -7.12 5.78 -0.59
CA GLU A 96 -8.31 5.24 0.09
C GLU A 96 -7.96 4.75 1.49
N GLN A 97 -9.00 4.51 2.29
CA GLN A 97 -8.86 3.99 3.64
C GLN A 97 -8.70 2.47 3.62
N TYR A 98 -7.52 2.02 4.05
CA TYR A 98 -7.14 0.63 4.27
C TYR A 98 -6.72 0.44 5.73
N LYS A 99 -6.87 -0.80 6.20
CA LYS A 99 -6.14 -1.29 7.37
C LYS A 99 -4.99 -2.14 6.86
N VAL A 100 -3.78 -1.73 7.16
CA VAL A 100 -2.55 -2.32 6.62
C VAL A 100 -1.73 -2.87 7.77
N GLN A 101 -1.46 -4.17 7.72
CA GLN A 101 -0.46 -4.82 8.55
C GLN A 101 0.75 -5.11 7.68
N VAL A 102 1.92 -4.67 8.11
CA VAL A 102 3.19 -4.91 7.43
C VAL A 102 3.93 -5.96 8.25
N GLU A 103 4.38 -7.05 7.61
CA GLU A 103 5.16 -8.09 8.32
C GLU A 103 6.57 -7.63 8.69
N GLY A 104 7.06 -6.57 8.05
CA GLY A 104 8.34 -5.93 8.37
C GLY A 104 8.22 -4.67 9.25
N ASN A 105 9.31 -3.90 9.31
CA ASN A 105 9.41 -2.73 10.17
C ASN A 105 8.83 -1.48 9.49
N VAL A 106 7.79 -0.89 10.07
CA VAL A 106 7.27 0.42 9.64
C VAL A 106 8.22 1.51 10.12
N LEU A 107 8.84 2.22 9.18
CA LEU A 107 9.78 3.30 9.48
C LEU A 107 9.08 4.64 9.66
N TYR A 108 8.15 4.96 8.76
CA TYR A 108 7.41 6.22 8.76
C TYR A 108 6.02 6.04 8.18
N THR A 109 5.07 6.82 8.68
CA THR A 109 3.77 7.02 8.03
C THR A 109 3.55 8.50 7.74
N SER A 110 2.71 8.83 6.77
CA SER A 110 2.25 10.20 6.62
C SER A 110 1.38 10.62 7.80
N ASP A 111 1.35 11.92 8.12
CA ASP A 111 0.68 12.42 9.32
C ASP A 111 -0.86 12.35 9.29
N ASN A 112 -1.45 11.96 8.16
CA ASN A 112 -2.86 11.60 8.03
C ASN A 112 -3.16 10.12 8.35
N CYS A 113 -2.14 9.27 8.55
CA CYS A 113 -2.30 7.88 8.99
C CYS A 113 -2.45 7.77 10.52
N LYS A 114 -3.04 6.66 10.97
CA LYS A 114 -3.12 6.29 12.39
C LYS A 114 -2.53 4.90 12.58
N ILE A 115 -1.78 4.70 13.65
CA ILE A 115 -1.25 3.39 14.04
C ILE A 115 -1.93 3.01 15.35
N ASP A 116 -2.48 1.80 15.43
CA ASP A 116 -3.06 1.28 16.67
C ASP A 116 -2.03 0.52 17.52
N ASP A 117 -2.49 0.03 18.68
CA ASP A 117 -1.63 -0.66 19.66
C ASP A 117 -1.05 -1.99 19.13
N ASP A 118 -1.68 -2.56 18.09
CA ASP A 118 -1.24 -3.79 17.42
C ASP A 118 -0.28 -3.49 16.24
N GLY A 119 0.04 -2.21 16.01
CA GLY A 119 0.91 -1.78 14.91
C GLY A 119 0.21 -1.74 13.54
N ILE A 120 -1.13 -1.88 13.49
CA ILE A 120 -1.89 -1.82 12.24
C ILE A 120 -2.05 -0.35 11.85
N VAL A 121 -1.67 -0.03 10.62
CA VAL A 121 -1.80 1.31 10.06
C VAL A 121 -3.15 1.47 9.38
N THR A 122 -3.92 2.46 9.81
CA THR A 122 -5.13 2.92 9.13
C THR A 122 -4.80 4.14 8.29
N THR A 123 -5.00 4.03 6.97
CA THR A 123 -4.81 5.14 6.03
C THR A 123 -6.03 6.07 6.02
N ALA A 124 -5.80 7.30 5.54
CA ALA A 124 -6.83 8.31 5.42
C ALA A 124 -7.83 7.98 4.31
N LYS A 125 -8.97 8.67 4.30
CA LYS A 125 -9.94 8.55 3.21
C LYS A 125 -9.46 9.37 2.00
N SER A 126 -10.01 9.12 0.82
CA SER A 126 -9.61 9.76 -0.45
C SER A 126 -9.71 11.29 -0.47
N ASP A 127 -10.52 11.86 0.41
CA ASP A 127 -10.68 13.31 0.59
C ASP A 127 -9.60 13.96 1.48
N ASP A 128 -8.77 13.16 2.16
CA ASP A 128 -7.82 13.57 3.21
C ASP A 128 -6.34 13.49 2.76
N GLU A 129 -6.07 13.68 1.47
CA GLU A 129 -4.76 13.50 0.80
C GLU A 129 -4.26 12.04 0.74
N LEU A 130 -3.31 11.76 -0.17
CA LEU A 130 -2.66 10.45 -0.26
C LEU A 130 -2.06 10.05 1.09
N SER A 131 -2.21 8.78 1.42
CA SER A 131 -1.57 8.16 2.57
C SER A 131 -0.33 7.40 2.14
N TYR A 132 0.70 7.45 2.98
CA TYR A 132 2.00 6.86 2.70
C TYR A 132 2.45 6.03 3.91
N ILE A 133 2.95 4.82 3.65
CA ILE A 133 3.55 3.94 4.65
C ILE A 133 4.91 3.50 4.12
N VAL A 134 5.98 3.89 4.81
CA VAL A 134 7.36 3.55 4.47
C VAL A 134 7.84 2.43 5.38
N TYR A 135 8.37 1.37 4.81
CA TYR A 135 8.71 0.15 5.54
C TYR A 135 9.90 -0.61 4.94
N GLU A 136 10.49 -1.47 5.74
CA GLU A 136 11.50 -2.45 5.33
C GLU A 136 10.94 -3.85 5.56
N LEU A 137 11.19 -4.75 4.60
CA LEU A 137 10.91 -6.17 4.76
C LEU A 137 12.10 -6.80 5.52
N GLU A 138 11.83 -7.75 6.42
CA GLU A 138 12.87 -8.52 7.13
C GLU A 138 13.63 -9.50 6.22
#